data_AF-A0A2H6GK19-F1
#
_entry.id   AF-A0A2H6GK19-F1
#
_cell.length_a   1.000
_cell.length_b   1.000
_cell.length_c   1.000
_cell.angle_alpha   90.00
_cell.angle_beta   90.00
_cell.angle_gamma   90.00
#
_symmetry.space_group_name_H-M   'P 1'
#
loop_
_entity.id
_entity.type
_entity.pdbx_description
1 polymer ?
#
loop_
_entity_poly.entity_id
_entity_poly.type
_entity_poly.pdbx_seq_one_letter_code
_entity_poly.pdbx_strand_id
1 'polypeptide(L)' 'MADEFSPGNLRIFRRRYPEGTNLVVSADVDRPFAREIDGLKVRFVGMNGLIKELKEISDAGT' A
#
# COMPACT_ATOMS: atom_id res chain seq x y z
N MET A 1 -7.73 -1.68 12.22
CA MET A 1 -6.51 -2.51 12.24
C MET A 1 -6.16 -2.95 10.83
N ALA A 2 -4.97 -3.48 10.57
CA ALA A 2 -4.54 -3.85 9.22
C ALA A 2 -5.41 -4.96 8.58
N ASP A 3 -6.01 -5.81 9.40
CA ASP A 3 -6.91 -6.90 9.03
C ASP A 3 -8.33 -6.43 8.61
N GLU A 4 -8.75 -5.24 9.01
CA GLU A 4 -10.04 -4.65 8.64
C GLU A 4 -10.02 -3.96 7.26
N PHE A 5 -8.87 -3.95 6.58
CA PHE A 5 -8.75 -3.37 5.25
C PHE A 5 -9.64 -4.09 4.23
N SER A 6 -10.54 -3.32 3.58
CA SER A 6 -11.39 -3.80 2.49
C SER A 6 -10.91 -3.27 1.14
N PRO A 7 -10.60 -4.14 0.16
CA PRO A 7 -9.99 -3.74 -1.11
C PRO A 7 -10.99 -3.17 -2.13
N GLY A 8 -12.31 -3.23 -1.87
CA GLY A 8 -13.35 -3.02 -2.89
C GLY A 8 -13.24 -1.70 -3.65
N ASN A 9 -13.07 -0.58 -2.93
CA ASN A 9 -12.95 0.74 -3.54
C ASN A 9 -11.62 0.91 -4.29
N LEU A 10 -10.53 0.39 -3.72
CA LEU A 10 -9.21 0.43 -4.35
C LEU A 10 -9.20 -0.36 -5.67
N ARG A 11 -9.89 -1.50 -5.70
CA ARG A 11 -10.05 -2.31 -6.92
C ARG A 11 -10.79 -1.55 -8.02
N ILE A 12 -11.85 -0.83 -7.68
CA ILE A 12 -12.58 0.00 -8.66
C ILE A 12 -11.66 1.12 -9.17
N PHE A 13 -10.94 1.79 -8.27
CA PHE A 13 -9.99 2.84 -8.64
C PHE A 13 -8.91 2.34 -9.61
N ARG A 14 -8.33 1.16 -9.35
CA ARG A 14 -7.29 0.55 -10.18
C ARG A 14 -7.76 0.11 -11.56
N ARG A 15 -9.06 -0.04 -11.81
CA ARG A 15 -9.57 -0.23 -13.18
C ARG A 15 -9.32 0.99 -14.06
N ARG A 16 -9.30 2.19 -13.48
CA ARG A 16 -9.05 3.45 -14.20
C ARG A 16 -7.57 3.84 -14.17
N TYR A 17 -6.87 3.52 -13.08
CA TYR A 17 -5.47 3.84 -12.84
C TYR A 17 -4.68 2.58 -12.51
N PRO A 18 -4.35 1.74 -13.52
CA PRO A 18 -3.81 0.41 -13.29
C PRO A 18 -2.42 0.42 -12.62
N GLU A 19 -1.63 1.43 -12.91
CA GLU A 19 -0.24 1.53 -12.44
C GLU A 19 -0.10 2.20 -11.07
N GLY A 20 0.92 1.78 -10.34
CA GLY A 20 1.35 2.42 -9.09
C GLY A 20 1.16 1.54 -7.85
N THR A 21 1.96 1.85 -6.84
CA THR A 21 2.01 1.07 -5.59
C THR A 21 0.76 1.30 -4.75
N ASN A 22 0.24 0.22 -4.16
CA ASN A 22 -0.84 0.29 -3.17
C ASN A 22 -0.25 0.18 -1.77
N LEU A 23 -0.41 1.22 -0.96
CA LEU A 23 0.02 1.24 0.43
C LEU A 23 -1.21 1.30 1.34
N VAL A 24 -1.24 0.42 2.35
CA VAL A 24 -2.17 0.51 3.48
C VAL A 24 -1.35 0.82 4.72
N VAL A 25 -1.65 1.94 5.36
CA VAL A 25 -0.92 2.40 6.53
C VAL A 25 -1.74 2.08 7.77
N SER A 26 -1.14 1.38 8.73
CA SER A 26 -1.83 1.06 9.99
C SER A 26 -0.87 1.08 11.17
N ALA A 27 -1.38 1.49 12.33
CA ALA A 27 -0.57 1.67 13.54
C ALA A 27 -0.15 0.35 14.18
N ASP A 28 -0.92 -0.73 13.96
CA ASP A 28 -0.66 -2.10 14.40
C ASP A 28 0.29 -2.87 13.47
N VAL A 29 0.83 -2.23 12.43
CA VAL A 29 1.82 -2.83 11.54
C VAL A 29 3.23 -2.44 12.00
N ASP A 30 3.80 -3.26 12.88
CA ASP A 30 5.19 -3.12 13.32
C ASP A 30 6.20 -3.54 12.25
N ARG A 31 5.88 -4.63 11.52
CA ARG A 31 6.71 -5.19 10.46
C ARG A 31 5.96 -5.10 9.14
N PRO A 32 6.47 -4.36 8.14
CA PRO A 32 5.85 -4.29 6.82
C PRO A 32 5.65 -5.66 6.19
N PHE A 33 4.52 -5.87 5.53
CA PHE A 33 4.24 -7.08 4.78
C PHE A 33 3.41 -6.78 3.53
N ALA A 34 3.35 -7.71 2.60
CA ALA A 34 2.53 -7.59 1.40
C ALA A 34 1.47 -8.70 1.36
N ARG A 35 0.30 -8.38 0.81
CA ARG A 35 -0.76 -9.34 0.50
C ARG A 35 -1.22 -9.13 -0.94
N GLU A 36 -1.60 -10.23 -1.58
CA GLU A 36 -2.37 -10.18 -2.82
C GLU A 36 -3.83 -10.40 -2.46
N ILE A 37 -4.69 -9.44 -2.82
CA ILE A 37 -6.12 -9.47 -2.50
C ILE A 37 -6.88 -9.07 -3.77
N ASP A 38 -7.71 -9.97 -4.30
CA ASP A 38 -8.46 -9.77 -5.55
C ASP A 38 -7.59 -9.29 -6.73
N GLY A 39 -6.36 -9.82 -6.84
CA GLY A 39 -5.38 -9.45 -7.87
C GLY A 39 -4.68 -8.10 -7.63
N LEU A 40 -4.94 -7.44 -6.50
CA LEU A 40 -4.19 -6.26 -6.07
C LEU A 40 -3.04 -6.68 -5.16
N LYS A 41 -1.82 -6.33 -5.55
CA LYS A 41 -0.68 -6.34 -4.64
C LYS A 41 -0.78 -5.11 -3.73
N VAL A 42 -0.95 -5.34 -2.42
CA VAL A 42 -1.09 -4.30 -1.40
C VAL A 42 0.02 -4.48 -0.36
N ARG A 43 0.73 -3.40 -0.05
CA ARG A 43 1.78 -3.40 0.97
C ARG A 43 1.28 -2.67 2.21
N PHE A 44 1.32 -3.38 3.33
CA PHE A 44 0.95 -2.88 4.63
C PHE A 44 2.19 -2.35 5.33
N VAL A 45 2.11 -1.13 5.83
CA VAL A 45 3.24 -0.45 6.50
C VAL A 45 2.77 0.30 7.74
N GLY A 46 3.65 0.42 8.73
CA GLY A 46 3.52 1.42 9.78
C GLY A 46 4.00 2.80 9.31
N MET A 47 3.92 3.80 10.20
CA MET A 47 4.30 5.19 9.89
C MET A 47 5.75 5.34 9.39
N ASN A 48 6.71 4.70 10.06
CA ASN A 48 8.11 4.72 9.63
C ASN A 48 8.30 4.07 8.26
N GLY A 49 7.52 3.02 7.97
CA GLY A 49 7.51 2.36 6.67
C GLY A 49 7.01 3.31 5.57
N LEU A 50 5.94 4.06 5.82
CA LEU A 50 5.43 5.05 4.87
C LEU A 50 6.49 6.09 4.51
N ILE A 51 7.17 6.67 5.49
CA ILE A 51 8.23 7.68 5.25
C ILE A 51 9.33 7.11 4.34
N LYS A 52 9.72 5.86 4.58
CA LYS A 52 10.71 5.18 3.75
C LYS A 52 10.23 4.99 2.31
N GLU A 53 9.03 4.47 2.11
CA GLU A 53 8.46 4.23 0.78
C GLU A 53 8.33 5.53 -0.01
N LEU A 54 7.89 6.63 0.62
CA LEU A 54 7.76 7.92 -0.04
C LEU A 54 9.10 8.52 -0.47
N LYS A 55 10.16 8.35 0.34
CA LYS A 55 11.52 8.74 -0.04
C LYS A 55 12.02 7.93 -1.23
N GLU A 56 11.84 6.61 -1.21
CA GLU A 56 12.26 5.75 -2.32
C GLU A 56 11.52 6.12 -3.63
N ILE A 57 10.22 6.44 -3.55
CA ILE A 57 9.43 6.88 -4.71
C ILE A 57 9.90 8.25 -5.22
N SER A 58 10.22 9.20 -4.34
CA SER A 58 10.73 10.51 -4.77
C SER A 58 12.10 10.40 -5.42
N ASP A 59 12.96 9.55 -4.87
CA ASP A 59 14.33 9.36 -5.35
C ASP A 59 14.36 8.61 -6.68
N ALA A 60 13.43 7.67 -6.91
CA ALA A 60 13.29 6.95 -8.18
C ALA A 60 12.70 7.79 -9.34
N GLY A 61 12.19 8.99 -9.04
CA GLY A 61 11.61 9.92 -10.01
C GLY A 61 12.52 11.08 -10.43
N THR A 62 13.80 11.10 -9.98
CA THR A 62 14.84 12.05 -10.41
C THR A 62 15.82 11.36 -11.36
#